data_AF-U6M4G3-F1
#
_entry.id   AF-U6M4G3-F1
#
_cell.length_a   1.000
_cell.length_b   1.000
_cell.length_c   1.000
_cell.angle_alpha   90.00
_cell.angle_beta   90.00
_cell.angle_gamma   90.00
#
_symmetry.space_group_name_H-M   'P 1'
#
loop_
_entity.id
_entity.type
_entity.pdbx_description
1 polymer ?
#
loop_
_entity_poly.entity_id
_entity_poly.type
_entity_poly.pdbx_seq_one_letter_code
_entity_poly.pdbx_strand_id
1 'polypeptide(L)'
;MREVAARVFDLFLQLDASDEQAEFEVVYTSALQRRSGVSPSSLSPSMHHLIAALWRLNPPRLSAAAAAAAAAAAGDADTAAAAAAAARSLQLQVANVAEDPYRGRMALGKLQGGALIPGKTIGLIRAAAAAAANSSNIHNHIIKATFTAVYRYEGVELTPVDPLLLQQQQQQQQKGLEGPLDGELVVVGGLSQDVRVGDSLVDLAAIKAEAPTVSVLVMPNSSPLAGQDSGTPTTILSLREKLKALIRNDISAKVSVGPGGLCLSGRGPLHLAVLIENLRRSGLELAVAAPDILPKWDGEQWLEPYEDFELTISTDAMGAALREVQTRHGSVTDMITLDSGGASSSSSSSSSSTATSSSSSNSNSSSSSSSSSSGTSMLFFRVATRFSFGLKAALMEASKGAAILNSSPAGLHALVPGAPVPRAARGPPPNTVAGGGGEGIDDIDDDNDDAEEQLLLQQQQQQQQQQRIPKEGEKQQHSSRQVFTVKKQIEEKQEKQKGFLVAIEQGKATVKGILHAQERGEVFVSPGDEVYTGMLVGLHKRPNDLP
;
A
#
# COMPACT_ATOMS: atom_id res chain seq x y z
N MET A 1 -22.52 4.04 22.87
CA MET A 1 -21.98 2.67 23.08
C MET A 1 -22.75 1.61 22.32
N ARG A 2 -24.09 1.50 22.44
CA ARG A 2 -24.88 0.57 21.60
C ARG A 2 -24.83 0.91 20.11
N GLU A 3 -24.83 2.20 19.78
CA GLU A 3 -24.67 2.69 18.40
C GLU A 3 -23.36 2.25 17.76
N VAL A 4 -22.27 2.13 18.53
CA VAL A 4 -20.96 1.69 18.02
C VAL A 4 -20.99 0.20 17.68
N ALA A 5 -21.62 -0.63 18.52
CA ALA A 5 -21.79 -2.05 18.24
C ALA A 5 -22.65 -2.28 16.98
N ALA A 6 -23.71 -1.48 16.79
CA ALA A 6 -24.51 -1.50 15.57
C ALA A 6 -23.67 -1.13 14.33
N ARG A 7 -22.87 -0.06 14.40
CA ARG A 7 -21.98 0.33 13.28
C ARG A 7 -20.93 -0.74 12.95
N VAL A 8 -20.40 -1.46 13.94
CA VAL A 8 -19.46 -2.57 13.72
C VAL A 8 -20.18 -3.74 13.03
N PHE A 9 -21.43 -4.02 13.41
CA PHE A 9 -22.26 -5.02 12.75
C PHE A 9 -22.58 -4.63 11.30
N ASP A 10 -22.98 -3.38 11.06
CA ASP A 10 -23.23 -2.86 9.71
C ASP A 10 -21.95 -2.94 8.84
N LEU A 11 -20.79 -2.66 9.42
CA LEU A 11 -19.50 -2.83 8.74
C LEU A 11 -19.23 -4.28 8.34
N PHE A 12 -19.55 -5.25 9.20
CA PHE A 12 -19.44 -6.67 8.85
C PHE A 12 -20.39 -7.09 7.73
N LEU A 13 -21.61 -6.55 7.71
CA LEU A 13 -22.53 -6.77 6.60
C LEU A 13 -21.99 -6.19 5.28
N GLN A 14 -21.38 -4.99 5.32
CA GLN A 14 -20.77 -4.36 4.14
C GLN A 14 -19.56 -5.13 3.59
N LEU A 15 -18.86 -5.88 4.45
CA LEU A 15 -17.70 -6.69 4.09
C LEU A 15 -18.08 -8.13 3.72
N ASP A 16 -19.36 -8.41 3.48
CA ASP A 16 -19.91 -9.75 3.19
C ASP A 16 -19.47 -10.81 4.23
N ALA A 17 -19.41 -10.43 5.51
CA ALA A 17 -19.06 -11.34 6.58
C ALA A 17 -20.13 -12.45 6.72
N SER A 18 -19.68 -13.66 7.00
CA SER A 18 -20.58 -14.80 7.28
C SER A 18 -21.40 -14.59 8.56
N ASP A 19 -22.54 -15.26 8.68
CA ASP A 19 -23.40 -15.19 9.88
C ASP A 19 -22.63 -15.52 11.17
N GLU A 20 -21.71 -16.49 11.12
CA GLU A 20 -20.84 -16.85 12.25
C GLU A 20 -19.87 -15.72 12.65
N GLN A 21 -19.44 -14.89 11.69
CA GLN A 21 -18.60 -13.72 11.94
C GLN A 21 -19.42 -12.52 12.43
N ALA A 22 -20.68 -12.43 12.01
CA ALA A 22 -21.62 -11.41 12.43
C ALA A 22 -22.10 -11.62 13.88
N GLU A 23 -22.07 -12.86 14.38
CA GLU A 23 -22.34 -13.22 15.79
C GLU A 23 -21.07 -13.09 16.68
N PHE A 24 -20.67 -11.85 16.98
CA PHE A 24 -19.53 -11.59 17.88
C PHE A 24 -19.95 -11.27 19.32
N GLU A 25 -19.20 -11.77 20.31
CA GLU A 25 -19.37 -11.38 21.72
C GLU A 25 -18.83 -9.97 21.97
N VAL A 26 -19.66 -9.08 22.52
CA VAL A 26 -19.26 -7.71 22.86
C VAL A 26 -18.88 -7.61 24.33
N VAL A 27 -17.62 -7.24 24.61
CA VAL A 27 -17.14 -6.94 25.96
C VAL A 27 -16.85 -5.44 26.07
N TYR A 28 -17.47 -4.79 27.05
CA TYR A 28 -17.21 -3.40 27.37
C TYR A 28 -16.10 -3.30 28.41
N THR A 29 -15.14 -2.40 28.19
CA THR A 29 -13.99 -2.21 29.09
C THR A 29 -13.74 -0.74 29.39
N SER A 30 -13.37 -0.45 30.64
CA SER A 30 -12.86 0.85 31.07
C SER A 30 -11.39 0.70 31.50
N ALA A 31 -10.47 1.20 30.68
CA ALA A 31 -9.04 1.14 30.97
C ALA A 31 -8.66 1.95 32.21
N LEU A 32 -9.26 3.15 32.38
CA LEU A 32 -9.00 4.03 33.52
C LEU A 32 -9.37 3.37 34.86
N GLN A 33 -10.52 2.70 34.89
CA GLN A 33 -11.03 2.07 36.10
C GLN A 33 -10.65 0.58 36.20
N ARG A 34 -9.99 0.01 35.18
CA ARG A 34 -9.65 -1.41 35.05
C ARG A 34 -10.85 -2.35 35.24
N ARG A 35 -11.99 -1.97 34.66
CA ARG A 35 -13.27 -2.69 34.77
C ARG A 35 -13.69 -3.29 33.44
N SER A 36 -14.33 -4.46 33.46
CA SER A 36 -14.88 -5.11 32.27
C SER A 36 -16.25 -5.74 32.54
N GLY A 37 -17.06 -5.91 31.50
CA GLY A 37 -18.38 -6.53 31.61
C GLY A 37 -19.08 -6.70 30.26
N VAL A 38 -20.10 -7.55 30.24
CA VAL A 38 -20.93 -7.83 29.05
C VAL A 38 -21.98 -6.74 28.79
N SER A 39 -22.23 -5.85 29.75
CA SER A 39 -23.13 -4.71 29.58
C SER A 39 -22.48 -3.41 30.07
N PRO A 40 -22.77 -2.25 29.45
CA PRO A 40 -22.17 -0.97 29.83
C PRO A 40 -22.53 -0.52 31.25
N SER A 41 -23.72 -0.92 31.72
CA SER A 41 -24.26 -0.55 33.03
C SER A 41 -23.73 -1.45 34.16
N SER A 42 -23.26 -2.65 33.86
CA SER A 42 -22.82 -3.65 34.84
C SER A 42 -21.36 -4.04 34.61
N LEU A 43 -20.44 -3.15 34.99
CA LEU A 43 -18.99 -3.39 34.87
C LEU A 43 -18.43 -3.94 36.19
N SER A 44 -17.81 -5.11 36.12
CA SER A 44 -17.10 -5.75 37.24
C SER A 44 -15.74 -5.06 37.48
N PRO A 45 -15.24 -4.96 38.72
CA PRO A 45 -13.98 -4.29 39.05
C PRO A 45 -12.71 -5.06 38.63
N SER A 46 -12.80 -5.92 37.61
CA SER A 46 -11.68 -6.69 37.07
C SER A 46 -11.77 -6.78 35.56
N MET A 47 -10.65 -7.05 34.89
CA MET A 47 -10.59 -7.31 33.44
C MET A 47 -10.90 -8.78 33.10
N HIS A 48 -11.45 -9.54 34.05
CA HIS A 48 -11.67 -10.98 33.89
C HIS A 48 -12.66 -11.31 32.77
N HIS A 49 -13.68 -10.47 32.52
CA HIS A 49 -14.62 -10.73 31.42
C HIS A 49 -13.94 -10.65 30.04
N LEU A 50 -12.95 -9.78 29.88
CA LEU A 50 -12.17 -9.71 28.64
C LEU A 50 -11.34 -10.99 28.45
N ILE A 51 -10.63 -11.43 29.48
CA ILE A 51 -9.81 -12.65 29.43
C ILE A 51 -10.69 -13.89 29.23
N ALA A 52 -11.84 -13.96 29.91
CA ALA A 52 -12.79 -15.05 29.77
C ALA A 52 -13.45 -15.08 28.39
N ALA A 53 -13.70 -13.93 27.76
CA ALA A 53 -14.12 -13.87 26.36
C ALA A 53 -13.02 -14.39 25.43
N LEU A 54 -11.76 -13.99 25.64
CA LEU A 54 -10.63 -14.50 24.85
C LEU A 54 -10.46 -16.03 24.99
N TRP A 55 -10.63 -16.59 26.18
CA TRP A 55 -10.59 -18.05 26.40
C TRP A 55 -11.75 -18.82 25.79
N ARG A 56 -12.89 -18.16 25.52
CA ARG A 56 -14.05 -18.77 24.84
C ARG A 56 -13.95 -18.72 23.33
N LEU A 57 -13.06 -17.89 22.77
CA LEU A 57 -12.78 -17.92 21.34
C LEU A 57 -12.20 -19.28 20.97
N ASN A 58 -12.71 -19.85 19.88
CA ASN A 58 -12.13 -21.08 19.34
C ASN A 58 -10.66 -20.83 19.01
N PRO A 59 -9.73 -21.68 19.51
CA PRO A 59 -8.33 -21.52 19.14
C PRO A 59 -8.22 -21.65 17.62
N PRO A 60 -7.43 -20.79 16.95
CA PRO A 60 -7.21 -20.89 15.53
C PRO A 60 -6.58 -22.25 15.25
N ARG A 61 -7.35 -23.17 14.64
CA ARG A 61 -6.91 -24.52 14.31
C ARG A 61 -5.57 -24.43 13.56
N LEU A 62 -4.59 -25.22 13.97
CA LEU A 62 -3.33 -25.36 13.24
C LEU A 62 -3.67 -25.74 11.80
N SER A 63 -3.13 -25.03 10.82
CA SER A 63 -3.42 -25.22 9.39
C SER A 63 -3.22 -26.69 8.96
N ALA A 64 -2.20 -27.36 9.50
CA ALA A 64 -1.93 -28.77 9.25
C ALA A 64 -2.99 -29.71 9.85
N ALA A 65 -3.47 -29.43 11.07
CA ALA A 65 -4.54 -30.21 11.72
C ALA A 65 -5.92 -29.93 11.08
N ALA A 66 -6.16 -28.69 10.65
CA ALA A 66 -7.36 -28.30 9.91
C ALA A 66 -7.38 -28.91 8.49
N ALA A 67 -6.25 -28.88 7.78
CA ALA A 67 -6.10 -29.50 6.47
C ALA A 67 -6.19 -31.03 6.56
N ALA A 68 -5.59 -31.65 7.58
CA ALA A 68 -5.72 -33.09 7.83
C ALA A 68 -7.16 -33.49 8.21
N ALA A 69 -7.87 -32.68 9.00
CA ALA A 69 -9.27 -32.92 9.33
C ALA A 69 -10.20 -32.71 8.13
N ALA A 70 -9.93 -31.71 7.28
CA ALA A 70 -10.68 -31.46 6.04
C ALA A 70 -10.43 -32.56 4.98
N ALA A 71 -9.18 -33.02 4.83
CA ALA A 71 -8.82 -34.13 3.94
C ALA A 71 -9.39 -35.47 4.46
N ALA A 72 -9.36 -35.71 5.77
CA ALA A 72 -9.99 -36.87 6.39
C ALA A 72 -11.52 -36.86 6.24
N ALA A 73 -12.15 -35.68 6.25
CA ALA A 73 -13.58 -35.52 5.96
C ALA A 73 -13.90 -35.72 4.46
N ALA A 74 -12.95 -35.44 3.56
CA ALA A 74 -13.08 -35.65 2.11
C ALA A 74 -12.83 -37.10 1.66
N GLY A 75 -12.27 -37.96 2.51
CA GLY A 75 -12.10 -39.40 2.25
C GLY A 75 -10.90 -39.78 1.37
N ASP A 76 -10.03 -38.83 1.03
CA ASP A 76 -8.85 -39.05 0.19
C ASP A 76 -7.63 -39.51 1.04
N ALA A 77 -7.31 -40.80 0.99
CA ALA A 77 -6.22 -41.38 1.79
C ALA A 77 -4.82 -40.84 1.42
N ASP A 78 -4.61 -40.48 0.15
CA ASP A 78 -3.32 -39.98 -0.35
C ASP A 78 -3.05 -38.53 0.10
N THR A 79 -4.08 -37.67 0.14
CA THR A 79 -3.96 -36.30 0.65
C THR A 79 -3.84 -36.28 2.18
N ALA A 80 -4.46 -37.22 2.88
CA ALA A 80 -4.30 -37.39 4.33
C ALA A 80 -2.87 -37.83 4.72
N ALA A 81 -2.23 -38.72 3.94
CA ALA A 81 -0.84 -39.12 4.15
C ALA A 81 0.14 -37.97 3.85
N ALA A 82 -0.09 -37.20 2.79
CA ALA A 82 0.67 -35.99 2.48
C ALA A 82 0.50 -34.91 3.55
N ALA A 83 -0.71 -34.69 4.06
CA ALA A 83 -0.98 -33.77 5.17
C ALA A 83 -0.31 -34.21 6.48
N ALA A 84 -0.25 -35.52 6.77
CA ALA A 84 0.46 -36.06 7.92
C ALA A 84 2.00 -36.00 7.77
N ALA A 85 2.52 -36.03 6.54
CA ALA A 85 3.93 -35.76 6.26
C ALA A 85 4.26 -34.26 6.38
N ALA A 86 3.36 -33.40 5.90
CA ALA A 86 3.44 -31.95 6.02
C ALA A 86 3.38 -31.49 7.50
N ALA A 87 2.53 -32.12 8.32
CA ALA A 87 2.48 -31.87 9.77
C ALA A 87 3.80 -32.20 10.50
N ARG A 88 4.62 -33.09 9.95
CA ARG A 88 5.97 -33.41 10.46
C ARG A 88 7.04 -32.48 9.90
N SER A 89 6.76 -31.79 8.80
CA SER A 89 7.67 -30.82 8.19
C SER A 89 7.58 -29.49 8.93
N LEU A 90 8.70 -28.75 8.96
CA LEU A 90 8.70 -27.39 9.51
C LEU A 90 7.71 -26.54 8.73
N GLN A 91 6.86 -25.82 9.44
CA GLN A 91 5.86 -24.94 8.88
C GLN A 91 5.79 -23.70 9.75
N LEU A 92 6.53 -22.67 9.38
CA LEU A 92 6.51 -21.38 10.06
C LEU A 92 6.36 -20.27 9.05
N GLN A 93 5.24 -19.56 9.15
CA GLN A 93 4.95 -18.40 8.34
C GLN A 93 5.55 -17.16 8.99
N VAL A 94 6.39 -16.43 8.26
CA VAL A 94 7.03 -15.21 8.76
C VAL A 94 6.01 -14.08 8.75
N ALA A 95 5.65 -13.61 9.95
CA ALA A 95 4.69 -12.54 10.18
C ALA A 95 5.37 -11.18 10.33
N ASN A 96 6.57 -11.14 10.91
CA ASN A 96 7.34 -9.92 11.07
C ASN A 96 8.85 -10.22 11.03
N VAL A 97 9.64 -9.26 10.58
CA VAL A 97 11.11 -9.36 10.53
C VAL A 97 11.72 -8.22 11.35
N ALA A 98 12.75 -8.55 12.11
CA ALA A 98 13.50 -7.60 12.91
C ALA A 98 15.00 -7.87 12.77
N GLU A 99 15.81 -6.86 13.06
CA GLU A 99 17.26 -6.97 13.01
C GLU A 99 17.83 -6.48 14.34
N ASP A 100 18.68 -7.30 14.95
CA ASP A 100 19.38 -7.01 16.19
C ASP A 100 20.89 -7.05 15.92
N PRO A 101 21.67 -6.03 16.35
CA PRO A 101 23.11 -5.98 16.09
C PRO A 101 23.91 -7.19 16.60
N TYR A 102 23.40 -7.91 17.60
CA TYR A 102 24.07 -9.05 18.23
C TYR A 102 23.46 -10.39 17.84
N ARG A 103 22.13 -10.43 17.70
CA ARG A 103 21.39 -11.67 17.34
C ARG A 103 21.24 -11.85 15.82
N GLY A 104 21.60 -10.83 15.04
CA GLY A 104 21.46 -10.81 13.59
C GLY A 104 20.00 -10.65 13.17
N ARG A 105 19.66 -11.24 12.02
CA ARG A 105 18.32 -11.19 11.46
C ARG A 105 17.39 -12.14 12.21
N MET A 106 16.21 -11.64 12.55
CA MET A 106 15.20 -12.33 13.32
C MET A 106 13.87 -12.36 12.55
N ALA A 107 13.22 -13.52 12.52
CA ALA A 107 11.90 -13.69 11.94
C ALA A 107 10.93 -14.15 13.02
N LEU A 108 9.88 -13.36 13.25
CA LEU A 108 8.75 -13.70 14.11
C LEU A 108 7.70 -14.40 13.26
N GLY A 109 7.22 -15.56 13.71
CA GLY A 109 6.17 -16.30 13.03
C GLY A 109 5.39 -17.19 13.98
N LYS A 110 4.22 -17.63 13.52
CA LYS A 110 3.47 -18.67 14.20
C LYS A 110 3.97 -20.02 13.70
N LEU A 111 4.40 -20.89 14.60
CA LEU A 111 4.79 -22.25 14.27
C LEU A 111 3.52 -23.08 14.07
N GLN A 112 3.29 -23.60 12.87
CA GLN A 112 2.09 -24.38 12.52
C GLN A 112 2.35 -25.88 12.60
N GLY A 113 3.61 -26.29 12.45
CA GLY A 113 4.05 -27.68 12.55
C GLY A 113 5.57 -27.79 12.36
N GLY A 114 6.12 -28.97 12.66
CA GLY A 114 7.54 -29.26 12.49
C GLY A 114 8.46 -28.68 13.58
N ALA A 115 9.69 -29.21 13.65
CA ALA A 115 10.58 -29.02 14.78
C ALA A 115 11.69 -28.03 14.43
N LEU A 116 11.88 -27.04 15.28
CA LEU A 116 12.97 -26.07 15.14
C LEU A 116 14.25 -26.63 15.76
N ILE A 117 15.21 -27.02 14.92
CA ILE A 117 16.53 -27.48 15.35
C ILE A 117 17.57 -26.41 15.00
N PRO A 118 18.13 -25.69 15.99
CA PRO A 118 19.19 -24.71 15.76
C PRO A 118 20.37 -25.31 15.00
N GLY A 119 20.91 -24.56 14.04
CA GLY A 119 22.03 -24.95 13.20
C GLY A 119 21.70 -25.91 12.05
N LYS A 120 20.47 -26.44 11.98
CA LYS A 120 20.04 -27.27 10.86
C LYS A 120 19.66 -26.42 9.65
N THR A 121 19.98 -26.90 8.45
CA THR A 121 19.51 -26.27 7.21
C THR A 121 18.00 -26.43 7.06
N ILE A 122 17.32 -25.32 6.82
CA ILE A 122 15.90 -25.20 6.54
C ILE A 122 15.68 -24.62 5.14
N GLY A 123 14.51 -24.89 4.57
CA GLY A 123 14.08 -24.28 3.31
C GLY A 123 13.33 -22.98 3.57
N LEU A 124 13.73 -21.92 2.89
CA LEU A 124 13.02 -20.64 2.82
C LEU A 124 12.35 -20.57 1.45
N ILE A 125 11.04 -20.30 1.44
CA ILE A 125 10.26 -20.10 0.23
C ILE A 125 9.75 -18.66 0.23
N ARG A 126 10.04 -17.92 -0.85
CA ARG A 126 9.54 -16.55 -0.99
C ARG A 126 8.05 -16.53 -1.28
N ALA A 127 7.36 -15.52 -0.73
CA ALA A 127 5.92 -15.33 -0.96
C ALA A 127 5.53 -15.31 -2.46
N ALA A 128 6.34 -14.65 -3.29
CA ALA A 128 6.10 -14.56 -4.74
C ALA A 128 6.19 -15.92 -5.45
N ALA A 129 7.25 -16.70 -5.15
CA ALA A 129 7.44 -18.04 -5.70
C ALA A 129 6.36 -19.03 -5.22
N ALA A 130 5.93 -18.90 -3.96
CA ALA A 130 4.86 -19.72 -3.40
C ALA A 130 3.48 -19.42 -4.00
N ALA A 131 3.24 -18.21 -4.51
CA ALA A 131 1.99 -17.84 -5.18
C ALA A 131 1.94 -18.24 -6.67
N ALA A 132 3.09 -18.31 -7.34
CA ALA A 132 3.20 -18.70 -8.76
C ALA A 132 3.28 -20.23 -8.95
N ALA A 133 3.74 -20.95 -7.94
CA ALA A 133 3.89 -22.39 -8.02
C ALA A 133 2.54 -23.10 -7.83
N ASN A 134 1.97 -23.63 -8.91
CA ASN A 134 1.20 -24.88 -8.82
C ASN A 134 2.09 -25.90 -8.08
N SER A 135 1.53 -26.65 -7.11
CA SER A 135 2.25 -27.46 -6.10
C SER A 135 3.39 -28.38 -6.58
N SER A 136 3.59 -28.57 -7.89
CA SER A 136 4.65 -29.37 -8.49
C SER A 136 6.00 -28.65 -8.68
N ASN A 137 6.08 -27.31 -8.70
CA ASN A 137 7.33 -26.56 -8.99
C ASN A 137 7.96 -25.83 -7.79
N ILE A 138 7.37 -25.95 -6.60
CA ILE A 138 7.84 -25.27 -5.37
C ILE A 138 9.31 -25.61 -5.06
N HIS A 139 9.74 -26.84 -5.36
CA HIS A 139 11.09 -27.33 -5.07
C HIS A 139 12.22 -26.55 -5.77
N ASN A 140 11.95 -25.88 -6.89
CA ASN A 140 12.99 -25.18 -7.65
C ASN A 140 13.33 -23.80 -7.09
N HIS A 141 12.53 -23.27 -6.16
CA HIS A 141 12.70 -21.94 -5.56
C HIS A 141 12.96 -22.00 -4.04
N ILE A 142 13.42 -23.14 -3.52
CA ILE A 142 13.76 -23.30 -2.10
C ILE A 142 15.17 -22.77 -1.84
N ILE A 143 15.26 -21.66 -1.13
CA ILE A 143 16.53 -21.09 -0.68
C ILE A 143 16.95 -21.81 0.61
N LYS A 144 18.19 -22.32 0.65
CA LYS A 144 18.72 -22.96 1.86
C LYS A 144 19.14 -21.89 2.87
N ALA A 145 18.56 -21.94 4.07
CA ALA A 145 18.88 -21.06 5.18
C ALA A 145 19.24 -21.86 6.43
N THR A 146 19.98 -21.26 7.35
CA THR A 146 20.24 -21.79 8.70
C THR A 146 19.88 -20.73 9.73
N PHE A 147 19.59 -21.13 10.96
CA PHE A 147 19.36 -20.22 12.08
C PHE A 147 20.11 -20.67 13.33
N THR A 148 20.39 -19.73 14.22
CA THR A 148 21.27 -19.94 15.38
C THR A 148 20.50 -20.26 16.65
N ALA A 149 19.34 -19.64 16.86
CA ALA A 149 18.57 -19.81 18.09
C ALA A 149 17.06 -19.53 17.88
N VAL A 150 16.24 -20.04 18.79
CA VAL A 150 14.80 -19.76 18.87
C VAL A 150 14.51 -19.01 20.16
N TYR A 151 13.68 -17.99 20.08
CA TYR A 151 13.27 -17.15 21.19
C TYR A 151 11.73 -17.11 21.29
N ARG A 152 11.23 -16.80 22.49
CA ARG A 152 9.81 -16.55 22.76
C ARG A 152 9.65 -15.25 23.55
N TYR A 153 8.48 -14.65 23.45
CA TYR A 153 8.14 -13.47 24.26
C TYR A 153 7.56 -13.91 25.60
N GLU A 154 8.23 -13.53 26.68
CA GLU A 154 7.72 -13.61 28.04
C GLU A 154 7.36 -12.21 28.53
N GLY A 155 6.08 -11.87 28.42
CA GLY A 155 5.61 -10.51 28.62
C GLY A 155 6.11 -9.58 27.50
N VAL A 156 7.15 -8.80 27.79
CA VAL A 156 7.77 -7.86 26.84
C VAL A 156 9.20 -8.29 26.47
N GLU A 157 9.79 -9.21 27.25
CA GLU A 157 11.17 -9.62 27.07
C GLU A 157 11.28 -10.82 26.15
N LEU A 158 12.33 -10.83 25.32
CA LEU A 158 12.60 -11.89 24.36
C LEU A 158 13.60 -12.89 24.95
N THR A 159 13.08 -14.00 25.50
CA THR A 159 13.85 -15.05 26.17
C THR A 159 14.18 -16.20 25.21
N PRO A 160 15.40 -16.78 25.26
CA PRO A 160 15.74 -17.95 24.47
C PRO A 160 14.94 -19.17 24.95
N VAL A 161 14.48 -20.01 24.02
CA VAL A 161 13.74 -21.23 24.34
C VAL A 161 14.70 -22.29 24.87
N ASP A 162 14.30 -22.97 25.95
CA ASP A 162 15.09 -24.03 26.56
C ASP A 162 15.38 -25.18 25.57
N PRO A 163 16.63 -25.66 25.46
CA PRO A 163 17.00 -26.77 24.56
C PRO A 163 16.21 -28.05 24.82
N LEU A 164 15.79 -28.29 26.07
CA LEU A 164 14.98 -29.45 26.44
C LEU A 164 13.58 -29.41 25.80
N LEU A 165 13.00 -28.21 25.68
CA LEU A 165 11.67 -28.02 25.13
C LEU A 165 11.69 -28.19 23.60
N LEU A 166 12.76 -27.70 22.95
CA LEU A 166 13.03 -27.97 21.52
C LEU A 166 13.23 -29.48 21.26
N GLN A 167 13.95 -30.18 22.15
CA GLN A 167 14.14 -31.62 22.03
C GLN A 167 12.83 -32.39 22.25
N GLN A 168 12.00 -31.95 23.20
CA GLN A 168 10.69 -32.53 23.44
C GLN A 168 9.77 -32.33 22.22
N GLN A 169 9.79 -31.14 21.60
CA GLN A 169 9.08 -30.90 20.35
C GLN A 169 9.51 -31.87 19.25
N GLN A 170 10.82 -32.02 19.04
CA GLN A 170 11.35 -32.95 18.04
C GLN A 170 10.87 -34.39 18.29
N GLN A 171 10.89 -34.86 19.54
CA GLN A 171 10.44 -36.20 19.90
C GLN A 171 8.93 -36.40 19.68
N GLN A 172 8.11 -35.40 20.02
CA GLN A 172 6.65 -35.48 19.87
C GLN A 172 6.25 -35.51 18.39
N GLN A 173 6.90 -34.70 17.56
CA GLN A 173 6.61 -34.69 16.13
C GLN A 173 7.15 -35.90 15.37
N GLN A 174 8.27 -36.49 15.82
CA GLN A 174 8.70 -37.81 15.32
C GLN A 174 7.64 -38.89 15.60
N LYS A 175 6.92 -38.76 16.72
CA LYS A 175 5.78 -39.62 17.08
C LYS A 175 4.48 -39.20 16.38
N GLY A 176 4.48 -38.13 15.59
CA GLY A 176 3.28 -37.60 14.91
C GLY A 176 2.27 -36.95 15.85
N LEU A 177 2.71 -36.51 17.03
CA LEU A 177 1.90 -35.78 18.01
C LEU A 177 2.20 -34.28 17.92
N GLU A 178 1.24 -33.46 18.33
CA GLU A 178 1.42 -32.02 18.50
C GLU A 178 2.53 -31.74 19.51
N GLY A 179 3.49 -30.92 19.10
CA GLY A 179 4.60 -30.44 19.92
C GLY A 179 4.17 -29.35 20.91
N PRO A 180 4.97 -29.08 21.95
CA PRO A 180 4.64 -28.06 22.95
C PRO A 180 4.69 -26.62 22.41
N LEU A 181 5.36 -26.38 21.28
CA LEU A 181 5.48 -25.07 20.63
C LEU A 181 4.54 -24.92 19.42
N ASP A 182 3.75 -25.95 19.10
CA ASP A 182 2.87 -25.91 17.95
C ASP A 182 1.73 -24.92 18.23
N GLY A 183 1.61 -23.90 17.38
CA GLY A 183 0.66 -22.80 17.52
C GLY A 183 1.19 -21.58 18.27
N GLU A 184 2.39 -21.67 18.85
CA GLU A 184 3.01 -20.54 19.54
C GLU A 184 3.65 -19.54 18.57
N LEU A 185 3.77 -18.30 19.03
CA LEU A 185 4.55 -17.26 18.38
C LEU A 185 6.01 -17.40 18.79
N VAL A 186 6.86 -17.72 17.83
CA VAL A 186 8.28 -17.94 18.04
C VAL A 186 9.10 -17.00 17.17
N VAL A 187 10.27 -16.60 17.67
CA VAL A 187 11.23 -15.77 16.95
C VAL A 187 12.44 -16.63 16.61
N VAL A 188 12.71 -16.81 15.32
CA VAL A 188 13.90 -17.49 14.81
C VAL A 188 14.99 -16.45 14.60
N GLY A 189 16.10 -16.55 15.31
CA GLY A 189 17.21 -15.59 15.25
C GLY A 189 18.48 -16.16 14.59
N GLY A 190 19.28 -15.26 14.04
CA GLY A 190 20.55 -15.60 13.37
C GLY A 190 20.34 -16.26 12.01
N LEU A 191 19.32 -15.83 11.26
CA LEU A 191 19.06 -16.33 9.92
C LEU A 191 20.21 -15.98 8.95
N SER A 192 20.67 -16.97 8.20
CA SER A 192 21.79 -16.82 7.25
C SER A 192 21.40 -16.14 5.93
N GLN A 193 20.11 -16.14 5.60
CA GLN A 193 19.56 -15.56 4.38
C GLN A 193 18.69 -14.36 4.70
N ASP A 194 18.43 -13.50 3.70
CA ASP A 194 17.44 -12.44 3.86
C ASP A 194 16.03 -13.02 3.87
N VAL A 195 15.22 -12.56 4.82
CA VAL A 195 13.85 -13.02 5.02
C VAL A 195 12.93 -11.82 4.99
N ARG A 196 11.80 -11.96 4.30
CA ARG A 196 10.78 -10.93 4.18
C ARG A 196 9.49 -11.36 4.88
N VAL A 197 8.66 -10.38 5.21
CA VAL A 197 7.29 -10.64 5.69
C VAL A 197 6.50 -11.37 4.60
N GLY A 198 5.83 -12.46 4.98
CA GLY A 198 5.11 -13.32 4.04
C GLY A 198 5.91 -14.51 3.51
N ASP A 199 7.22 -14.57 3.76
CA ASP A 199 8.00 -15.76 3.45
C ASP A 199 7.61 -16.93 4.36
N SER A 200 7.84 -18.15 3.87
CA SER A 200 7.54 -19.38 4.61
C SER A 200 8.82 -20.17 4.86
N LEU A 201 9.04 -20.54 6.13
CA LEU A 201 10.02 -21.53 6.55
C LEU A 201 9.35 -22.92 6.48
N VAL A 202 9.39 -23.44 5.25
CA VAL A 202 8.89 -24.72 4.71
C VAL A 202 7.36 -24.92 4.60
N ASP A 203 6.97 -25.41 3.41
CA ASP A 203 5.69 -25.90 2.86
C ASP A 203 4.38 -25.41 3.50
N LEU A 204 4.23 -24.09 3.56
CA LEU A 204 2.94 -23.45 3.78
C LEU A 204 2.50 -22.70 2.53
N ALA A 205 1.19 -22.72 2.27
CA ALA A 205 0.58 -21.91 1.23
C ALA A 205 0.91 -20.43 1.46
N ALA A 206 1.33 -19.74 0.40
CA ALA A 206 1.67 -18.32 0.46
C ALA A 206 0.50 -17.50 1.00
N ILE A 207 0.80 -16.48 1.81
CA ILE A 207 -0.18 -15.43 2.08
C ILE A 207 -0.46 -14.72 0.77
N LYS A 208 -1.73 -14.66 0.35
CA LYS A 208 -2.15 -13.90 -0.82
C LYS A 208 -1.98 -12.40 -0.52
N ALA A 209 -0.81 -11.87 -0.82
CA ALA A 209 -0.53 -10.45 -0.71
C ALA A 209 -1.32 -9.68 -1.78
N GLU A 210 -1.81 -8.50 -1.42
CA GLU A 210 -2.37 -7.57 -2.41
C GLU A 210 -1.26 -7.08 -3.33
N ALA A 211 -1.45 -7.28 -4.63
CA ALA A 211 -0.50 -6.86 -5.65
C ALA A 211 -0.37 -5.32 -5.67
N PRO A 212 0.82 -4.78 -5.99
CA PRO A 212 1.01 -3.34 -6.13
C PRO A 212 0.14 -2.78 -7.27
N THR A 213 -0.44 -1.61 -7.04
CA THR A 213 -1.36 -0.91 -7.97
C THR A 213 -0.73 0.34 -8.57
N VAL A 214 0.20 0.97 -7.84
CA VAL A 214 0.87 2.21 -8.21
C VAL A 214 2.38 2.01 -8.22
N SER A 215 3.07 2.62 -9.18
CA SER A 215 4.52 2.65 -9.29
C SER A 215 5.04 4.07 -9.41
N VAL A 216 6.21 4.33 -8.83
CA VAL A 216 6.87 5.62 -8.87
C VAL A 216 8.37 5.46 -9.10
N LEU A 217 8.93 6.28 -9.98
CA LEU A 217 10.38 6.29 -10.23
C LEU A 217 11.06 7.17 -9.18
N VAL A 218 11.98 6.56 -8.41
CA VAL A 218 12.82 7.22 -7.42
C VAL A 218 14.25 7.31 -7.97
N MET A 219 14.81 8.52 -7.92
CA MET A 219 16.12 8.85 -8.50
C MET A 219 16.99 9.53 -7.45
N PRO A 220 18.32 9.35 -7.52
CA PRO A 220 19.25 10.20 -6.78
C PRO A 220 19.05 11.68 -7.12
N ASN A 221 19.23 12.57 -6.15
CA ASN A 221 19.19 14.01 -6.39
C ASN A 221 20.35 14.42 -7.32
N SER A 222 20.03 14.88 -8.53
CA SER A 222 21.00 15.40 -9.51
C SER A 222 20.94 16.93 -9.65
N SER A 223 20.27 17.63 -8.73
CA SER A 223 20.18 19.09 -8.74
C SER A 223 21.46 19.75 -8.20
N PRO A 224 21.69 21.05 -8.49
CA PRO A 224 22.82 21.80 -7.93
C PRO A 224 22.84 21.93 -6.40
N LEU A 225 21.73 21.61 -5.73
CA LEU A 225 21.61 21.62 -4.27
C LEU A 225 21.83 20.23 -3.64
N ALA A 226 22.25 19.24 -4.43
CA ALA A 226 22.47 17.89 -3.94
C ALA A 226 23.57 17.83 -2.86
N GLY A 227 23.24 17.20 -1.73
CA GLY A 227 24.10 16.99 -0.58
C GLY A 227 24.20 18.19 0.37
N GLN A 228 23.41 19.25 0.18
CA GLN A 228 23.40 20.39 1.10
C GLN A 228 22.70 20.08 2.44
N ASP A 229 21.63 19.28 2.42
CA ASP A 229 20.87 18.94 3.63
C ASP A 229 21.46 17.72 4.34
N SER A 230 21.85 16.69 3.57
CA SER A 230 22.41 15.44 4.12
C SER A 230 23.92 15.48 4.34
N GLY A 231 24.62 16.50 3.83
CA GLY A 231 26.08 16.60 3.81
C GLY A 231 26.79 15.62 2.88
N THR A 232 26.10 14.59 2.37
CA THR A 232 26.63 13.59 1.43
C THR A 232 25.63 13.33 0.31
N PRO A 233 26.03 13.46 -0.97
CA PRO A 233 25.13 13.23 -2.08
C PRO A 233 24.67 11.78 -2.10
N THR A 234 23.36 11.59 -2.32
CA THR A 234 22.78 10.25 -2.37
C THR A 234 23.23 9.54 -3.65
N THR A 235 23.72 8.31 -3.52
CA THR A 235 24.09 7.46 -4.65
C THR A 235 22.99 6.43 -4.94
N ILE A 236 22.96 5.92 -6.17
CA ILE A 236 21.99 4.88 -6.57
C ILE A 236 22.13 3.60 -5.72
N LEU A 237 23.35 3.27 -5.29
CA LEU A 237 23.65 2.10 -4.46
C LEU A 237 23.14 2.29 -3.04
N SER A 238 23.43 3.44 -2.41
CA SER A 238 22.91 3.75 -1.08
C SER A 238 21.37 3.78 -1.07
N LEU A 239 20.76 4.35 -2.12
CA LEU A 239 19.31 4.34 -2.29
C LEU A 239 18.77 2.92 -2.43
N ARG A 240 19.41 2.06 -3.23
CA ARG A 240 19.05 0.65 -3.42
C ARG A 240 19.12 -0.12 -2.10
N GLU A 241 20.21 0.00 -1.35
CA GLU A 241 20.38 -0.67 -0.05
C GLU A 241 19.28 -0.26 0.93
N LYS A 242 18.98 1.04 1.05
CA LYS A 242 17.91 1.51 1.94
C LYS A 242 16.53 1.06 1.48
N LEU A 243 16.25 1.07 0.18
CA LEU A 243 14.99 0.58 -0.37
C LEU A 243 14.82 -0.93 -0.11
N LYS A 244 15.86 -1.73 -0.35
CA LYS A 244 15.87 -3.16 -0.02
C LYS A 244 15.61 -3.39 1.46
N ALA A 245 16.24 -2.61 2.35
CA ALA A 245 16.03 -2.73 3.78
C ALA A 245 14.57 -2.41 4.20
N LEU A 246 13.94 -1.42 3.56
CA LEU A 246 12.55 -1.01 3.84
C LEU A 246 11.52 -2.05 3.40
N ILE A 247 11.69 -2.66 2.21
CA ILE A 247 10.72 -3.63 1.68
C ILE A 247 10.74 -4.98 2.43
N ARG A 248 11.75 -5.26 3.26
CA ARG A 248 11.79 -6.51 4.06
C ARG A 248 10.56 -6.67 4.96
N ASN A 249 10.07 -5.56 5.50
CA ASN A 249 8.92 -5.55 6.41
C ASN A 249 7.59 -5.32 5.69
N ASP A 250 7.59 -5.13 4.37
CA ASP A 250 6.40 -4.80 3.60
C ASP A 250 6.15 -5.84 2.49
N ILE A 251 5.03 -6.55 2.60
CA ILE A 251 4.67 -7.63 1.67
C ILE A 251 4.19 -7.12 0.30
N SER A 252 3.72 -5.87 0.22
CA SER A 252 3.09 -5.31 -0.98
C SER A 252 4.04 -4.41 -1.77
N ALA A 253 5.09 -3.91 -1.14
CA ALA A 253 6.08 -3.07 -1.81
C ALA A 253 7.01 -3.91 -2.69
N LYS A 254 7.23 -3.46 -3.93
CA LYS A 254 8.20 -4.03 -4.85
C LYS A 254 9.15 -2.96 -5.35
N VAL A 255 10.41 -3.31 -5.54
CA VAL A 255 11.39 -2.45 -6.19
C VAL A 255 11.78 -3.16 -7.49
N SER A 256 12.03 -2.40 -8.55
CA SER A 256 12.60 -2.88 -9.81
C SER A 256 13.53 -1.81 -10.39
N VAL A 257 14.47 -2.20 -11.25
CA VAL A 257 15.36 -1.25 -11.91
C VAL A 257 14.64 -0.64 -13.12
N GLY A 258 14.55 0.69 -13.15
CA GLY A 258 13.97 1.44 -14.25
C GLY A 258 15.02 2.19 -15.08
N PRO A 259 14.63 2.76 -16.24
CA PRO A 259 15.49 3.64 -17.00
C PRO A 259 15.72 4.93 -16.21
N GLY A 260 16.96 5.15 -15.73
CA GLY A 260 17.35 6.36 -15.00
C GLY A 260 17.14 6.33 -13.48
N GLY A 261 16.63 5.24 -12.89
CA GLY A 261 16.41 5.15 -11.45
C GLY A 261 15.82 3.83 -10.98
N LEU A 262 15.26 3.81 -9.77
CA LEU A 262 14.62 2.65 -9.16
C LEU A 262 13.11 2.85 -9.15
N CYS A 263 12.36 1.91 -9.72
CA CYS A 263 10.90 1.90 -9.71
C CYS A 263 10.39 1.27 -8.43
N LEU A 264 9.79 2.07 -7.55
CA LEU A 264 9.13 1.64 -6.32
C LEU A 264 7.63 1.47 -6.57
N SER A 265 7.12 0.27 -6.39
CA SER A 265 5.72 -0.09 -6.56
C SER A 265 5.08 -0.45 -5.23
N GLY A 266 3.80 -0.12 -5.03
CA GLY A 266 3.08 -0.40 -3.80
C GLY A 266 1.56 -0.37 -3.95
N ARG A 267 0.84 -0.67 -2.86
CA ARG A 267 -0.64 -0.81 -2.82
C ARG A 267 -1.44 0.46 -3.11
N GLY A 268 -0.81 1.63 -3.08
CA GLY A 268 -1.48 2.90 -3.31
C GLY A 268 -0.63 4.12 -2.98
N PRO A 269 -1.14 5.33 -3.23
CA PRO A 269 -0.38 6.57 -3.11
C PRO A 269 0.10 6.85 -1.68
N LEU A 270 -0.76 6.61 -0.68
CA LEU A 270 -0.42 6.84 0.73
C LEU A 270 0.71 5.92 1.20
N HIS A 271 0.69 4.66 0.76
CA HIS A 271 1.75 3.71 1.09
C HIS A 271 3.10 4.20 0.54
N LEU A 272 3.15 4.57 -0.73
CA LEU A 272 4.38 5.12 -1.34
C LEU A 272 4.85 6.41 -0.64
N ALA A 273 3.93 7.28 -0.25
CA ALA A 273 4.26 8.51 0.48
C ALA A 273 4.95 8.21 1.82
N VAL A 274 4.50 7.19 2.56
CA VAL A 274 5.15 6.78 3.83
C VAL A 274 6.55 6.22 3.56
N LEU A 275 6.73 5.39 2.54
CA LEU A 275 8.05 4.85 2.19
C LEU A 275 9.03 5.96 1.79
N ILE A 276 8.60 6.90 0.95
CA ILE A 276 9.40 8.05 0.52
C ILE A 276 9.73 8.96 1.72
N GLU A 277 8.76 9.21 2.60
CA GLU A 277 8.98 10.01 3.80
C GLU A 277 9.97 9.34 4.77
N ASN A 278 9.93 8.01 4.90
CA ASN A 278 10.93 7.26 5.68
C ASN A 278 12.33 7.40 5.08
N LEU A 279 12.47 7.34 3.75
CA LEU A 279 13.75 7.60 3.07
C LEU A 279 14.25 9.01 3.35
N ARG A 280 13.37 10.02 3.26
CA ARG A 280 13.71 11.42 3.56
C ARG A 280 14.15 11.60 5.02
N ARG A 281 13.42 11.01 5.97
CA ARG A 281 13.77 11.04 7.42
C ARG A 281 15.06 10.31 7.73
N SER A 282 15.44 9.33 6.91
CA SER A 282 16.74 8.66 7.02
C SER A 282 17.91 9.51 6.53
N GLY A 283 17.65 10.75 6.10
CA GLY A 283 18.66 11.69 5.60
C GLY A 283 19.06 11.48 4.14
N LEU A 284 18.25 10.76 3.34
CA LEU A 284 18.48 10.67 1.90
C LEU A 284 17.82 11.83 1.17
N GLU A 285 18.54 12.36 0.20
CA GLU A 285 18.04 13.34 -0.76
C GLU A 285 17.73 12.63 -2.08
N LEU A 286 16.48 12.70 -2.50
CA LEU A 286 15.98 11.93 -3.63
C LEU A 286 15.00 12.76 -4.45
N ALA A 287 14.92 12.46 -5.74
CA ALA A 287 13.92 12.98 -6.65
C ALA A 287 12.89 11.89 -6.96
N VAL A 288 11.62 12.26 -7.05
CA VAL A 288 10.51 11.34 -7.31
C VAL A 288 9.75 11.82 -8.53
N ALA A 289 9.53 10.93 -9.50
CA ALA A 289 8.69 11.23 -10.66
C ALA A 289 7.19 11.21 -10.29
N ALA A 290 6.34 11.70 -11.19
CA ALA A 290 4.90 11.52 -11.04
C ALA A 290 4.56 10.02 -10.98
N PRO A 291 3.69 9.58 -10.04
CA PRO A 291 3.29 8.18 -9.95
C PRO A 291 2.50 7.77 -11.20
N ASP A 292 2.67 6.52 -11.61
CA ASP A 292 1.90 5.88 -12.67
C ASP A 292 1.19 4.65 -12.10
N ILE A 293 0.10 4.24 -12.76
CA ILE A 293 -0.60 3.01 -12.37
C ILE A 293 0.00 1.80 -13.06
N LEU A 294 -0.22 0.62 -12.48
CA LEU A 294 0.15 -0.67 -13.05
C LEU A 294 -1.10 -1.35 -13.65
N PRO A 295 -1.42 -1.12 -14.94
CA PRO A 295 -2.53 -1.78 -15.60
C PRO A 295 -2.20 -3.26 -15.85
N LYS A 296 -3.24 -4.11 -15.86
CA LYS A 296 -3.12 -5.52 -16.18
C LYS A 296 -3.83 -5.83 -17.49
N TRP A 297 -3.25 -6.72 -18.29
CA TRP A 297 -3.86 -7.21 -19.52
C TRP A 297 -4.65 -8.48 -19.22
N ASP A 298 -5.93 -8.56 -19.62
CA ASP A 298 -6.76 -9.77 -19.41
C ASP A 298 -6.75 -10.75 -20.60
N GLY A 299 -6.15 -10.35 -21.73
CA GLY A 299 -6.21 -11.08 -22.99
C GLY A 299 -6.85 -10.28 -24.12
N GLU A 300 -7.87 -9.49 -23.80
CA GLU A 300 -8.64 -8.69 -24.76
C GLU A 300 -8.45 -7.19 -24.56
N GLN A 301 -8.36 -6.74 -23.31
CA GLN A 301 -8.26 -5.33 -22.97
C GLN A 301 -7.36 -5.05 -21.77
N TRP A 302 -6.92 -3.79 -21.67
CA TRP A 302 -6.24 -3.27 -20.50
C TRP A 302 -7.26 -3.00 -19.38
N LEU A 303 -6.97 -3.53 -18.21
CA LEU A 303 -7.68 -3.27 -16.97
C LEU A 303 -6.83 -2.35 -16.09
N GLU A 304 -7.44 -1.31 -15.53
CA GLU A 304 -6.84 -0.44 -14.54
C GLU A 304 -7.43 -0.69 -13.14
N PRO A 305 -6.64 -0.44 -12.07
CA PRO A 305 -7.14 -0.57 -10.71
C PRO A 305 -8.12 0.56 -10.35
N TYR A 306 -9.15 0.21 -9.60
CA TYR A 306 -10.12 1.13 -9.03
C TYR A 306 -10.08 1.09 -7.50
N GLU A 307 -10.50 2.20 -6.89
CA GLU A 307 -10.60 2.38 -5.45
C GLU A 307 -12.03 2.82 -5.09
N ASP A 308 -12.56 2.22 -4.03
CA ASP A 308 -13.79 2.63 -3.38
C ASP A 308 -13.46 3.61 -2.26
N PHE A 309 -14.15 4.74 -2.25
CA PHE A 309 -13.96 5.82 -1.30
C PHE A 309 -15.20 6.02 -0.45
N GLU A 310 -14.94 6.21 0.85
CA GLU A 310 -15.92 6.66 1.82
C GLU A 310 -15.52 8.06 2.28
N LEU A 311 -16.33 9.06 1.90
CA LEU A 311 -16.12 10.46 2.24
C LEU A 311 -17.17 10.92 3.23
N THR A 312 -16.73 11.29 4.42
CA THR A 312 -17.55 11.98 5.42
C THR A 312 -17.30 13.48 5.33
N ILE A 313 -18.33 14.27 5.03
CA ILE A 313 -18.23 15.72 4.85
C ILE A 313 -19.48 16.43 5.39
N SER A 314 -19.36 17.71 5.75
CA SER A 314 -20.53 18.55 6.04
C SER A 314 -21.46 18.66 4.82
N THR A 315 -22.77 18.66 5.06
CA THR A 315 -23.80 18.87 4.02
C THR A 315 -23.54 20.11 3.16
N ASP A 316 -22.95 21.16 3.75
CA ASP A 316 -22.69 22.42 3.06
C ASP A 316 -21.62 22.31 1.96
N ALA A 317 -20.64 21.42 2.16
CA ALA A 317 -19.52 21.23 1.24
C ALA A 317 -19.72 20.03 0.28
N MET A 318 -20.83 19.29 0.43
CA MET A 318 -21.15 18.12 -0.40
C MET A 318 -21.18 18.45 -1.90
N GLY A 319 -21.78 19.57 -2.29
CA GLY A 319 -21.87 19.96 -3.70
C GLY A 319 -20.50 20.21 -4.35
N ALA A 320 -19.55 20.78 -3.60
CA ALA A 320 -18.19 20.99 -4.08
C ALA A 320 -17.43 19.66 -4.18
N ALA A 321 -17.58 18.78 -3.18
CA ALA A 321 -16.98 17.45 -3.20
C ALA A 321 -17.50 16.60 -4.37
N LEU A 322 -18.81 16.59 -4.62
CA LEU A 322 -19.41 15.85 -5.73
C LEU A 322 -18.86 16.31 -7.09
N ARG A 323 -18.65 17.62 -7.24
CA ARG A 323 -18.04 18.19 -8.44
C ARG A 323 -16.59 17.74 -8.64
N GLU A 324 -15.80 17.69 -7.58
CA GLU A 324 -14.43 17.17 -7.62
C GLU A 324 -14.39 15.68 -8.01
N VAL A 325 -15.28 14.87 -7.44
CA VAL A 325 -15.42 13.45 -7.78
C VAL A 325 -15.83 13.26 -9.25
N GLN A 326 -16.81 14.02 -9.73
CA GLN A 326 -17.28 13.94 -11.12
C GLN A 326 -16.23 14.40 -12.13
N THR A 327 -15.47 15.46 -11.82
CA THR A 327 -14.38 15.94 -12.68
C THR A 327 -13.33 14.85 -12.90
N ARG A 328 -13.16 13.96 -11.92
CA ARG A 328 -12.22 12.83 -11.95
C ARG A 328 -12.83 11.52 -12.43
N HIS A 329 -13.97 11.57 -13.13
CA HIS A 329 -14.70 10.40 -13.60
C HIS A 329 -15.13 9.42 -12.50
N GLY A 330 -15.35 9.91 -11.27
CA GLY A 330 -15.84 9.10 -10.18
C GLY A 330 -17.32 8.76 -10.33
N SER A 331 -17.67 7.51 -10.05
CA SER A 331 -19.05 7.02 -10.00
C SER A 331 -19.53 7.01 -8.55
N VAL A 332 -20.57 7.76 -8.24
CA VAL A 332 -21.20 7.70 -6.91
C VAL A 332 -22.02 6.44 -6.80
N THR A 333 -21.76 5.65 -5.77
CA THR A 333 -22.46 4.39 -5.49
C THR A 333 -23.61 4.64 -4.53
N ASP A 334 -23.37 5.36 -3.43
CA ASP A 334 -24.37 5.62 -2.40
C ASP A 334 -24.11 6.94 -1.66
N MET A 335 -25.13 7.49 -1.02
CA MET A 335 -25.06 8.70 -0.20
C MET A 335 -25.98 8.56 1.01
N ILE A 336 -25.39 8.66 2.22
CA ILE A 336 -26.12 8.59 3.48
C ILE A 336 -26.02 9.95 4.18
N THR A 337 -27.15 10.61 4.37
CA THR A 337 -27.23 11.84 5.15
C THR A 337 -27.43 11.48 6.63
N LEU A 338 -26.45 11.80 7.47
CA LEU A 338 -26.54 11.64 8.92
C LEU A 338 -27.16 12.92 9.50
N ASP A 339 -28.46 12.88 9.77
CA ASP A 339 -29.09 13.94 10.54
C ASP A 339 -28.69 13.80 12.01
N SER A 340 -28.25 14.89 12.61
CA SER A 340 -27.87 14.93 14.04
C SER A 340 -29.09 15.04 14.97
N GLY A 341 -30.30 15.17 14.38
CA GLY A 341 -31.57 15.23 15.10
C GLY A 341 -32.33 13.91 15.07
N GLY A 342 -32.52 13.32 16.25
CA GLY A 342 -33.66 12.48 16.65
C GLY A 342 -34.29 11.51 15.65
N ALA A 343 -34.22 10.22 15.97
CA ALA A 343 -35.02 9.15 15.37
C ALA A 343 -36.47 9.59 15.05
N SER A 344 -36.76 9.71 13.76
CA SER A 344 -38.10 9.51 13.21
C SER A 344 -37.96 8.74 11.89
N SER A 345 -38.02 7.42 12.03
CA SER A 345 -38.19 6.51 10.90
C SER A 345 -39.52 6.80 10.22
N SER A 346 -39.48 7.38 9.03
CA SER A 346 -40.53 7.16 8.02
C SER A 346 -39.88 6.44 6.84
N SER A 347 -40.09 5.13 6.81
CA SER A 347 -39.85 4.31 5.63
C SER A 347 -40.82 4.76 4.53
N SER A 348 -40.30 5.20 3.40
CA SER A 348 -41.07 5.22 2.16
C SER A 348 -40.31 4.41 1.11
N SER A 349 -40.82 3.21 0.88
CA SER A 349 -40.50 2.36 -0.24
C SER A 349 -41.07 2.99 -1.52
N SER A 350 -40.21 3.31 -2.47
CA SER A 350 -40.62 3.74 -3.80
C SER A 350 -41.01 2.52 -4.63
N SER A 351 -42.31 2.33 -4.82
CA SER A 351 -42.87 1.47 -5.87
C SER A 351 -43.31 2.33 -7.05
N SER A 352 -42.96 1.84 -8.24
CA SER A 352 -43.25 2.42 -9.56
C SER A 352 -44.74 2.51 -9.86
N SER A 353 -45.23 3.64 -10.37
CA SER A 353 -46.31 3.65 -11.36
C SER A 353 -46.39 4.97 -12.15
N THR A 354 -46.64 4.77 -13.44
CA THR A 354 -46.96 5.71 -14.52
C THR A 354 -48.22 6.55 -14.26
N ALA A 355 -48.20 7.84 -14.68
CA ALA A 355 -49.13 8.47 -15.65
C ALA A 355 -49.46 9.97 -15.39
N THR A 356 -49.29 10.77 -16.46
CA THR A 356 -50.13 11.89 -16.95
C THR A 356 -50.43 13.13 -16.11
N SER A 357 -49.91 14.26 -16.60
CA SER A 357 -50.46 15.62 -16.73
C SER A 357 -51.68 16.06 -15.91
N SER A 358 -51.55 17.16 -15.16
CA SER A 358 -52.33 18.40 -15.39
C SER A 358 -51.84 19.54 -14.48
N SER A 359 -52.04 20.76 -14.98
CA SER A 359 -51.70 22.07 -14.42
C SER A 359 -52.59 22.51 -13.26
N SER A 360 -52.00 23.13 -12.23
CA SER A 360 -52.64 24.23 -11.49
C SER A 360 -51.62 25.00 -10.65
N SER A 361 -51.65 26.31 -10.82
CA SER A 361 -50.98 27.35 -10.04
C SER A 361 -51.27 27.24 -8.54
N ASN A 362 -50.25 27.36 -7.70
CA ASN A 362 -50.45 27.80 -6.33
C ASN A 362 -49.26 28.64 -5.84
N SER A 363 -49.55 29.89 -5.51
CA SER A 363 -48.66 30.84 -4.85
C SER A 363 -48.46 30.42 -3.41
N ASN A 364 -47.21 30.19 -2.99
CA ASN A 364 -46.85 30.14 -1.58
C ASN A 364 -45.54 30.90 -1.35
N SER A 365 -45.69 32.11 -0.81
CA SER A 365 -44.65 32.82 -0.08
C SER A 365 -44.25 31.99 1.14
N SER A 366 -43.02 31.49 1.16
CA SER A 366 -42.41 30.92 2.37
C SER A 366 -41.10 31.66 2.65
N SER A 367 -41.09 32.30 3.82
CA SER A 367 -39.94 32.91 4.45
C SER A 367 -38.86 31.85 4.69
N SER A 368 -37.70 32.01 4.05
CA SER A 368 -36.53 31.17 4.27
C SER A 368 -35.85 31.54 5.59
N SER A 369 -36.27 30.90 6.69
CA SER A 369 -35.44 30.79 7.89
C SER A 369 -34.43 29.65 7.65
N SER A 370 -33.22 29.99 7.21
CA SER A 370 -32.11 29.05 7.06
C SER A 370 -31.57 28.66 8.44
N SER A 371 -32.21 27.71 9.12
CA SER A 371 -31.54 26.96 10.18
C SER A 371 -30.58 25.98 9.51
N SER A 372 -29.29 26.33 9.45
CA SER A 372 -28.24 25.43 8.99
C SER A 372 -28.10 24.28 9.99
N SER A 373 -28.85 23.19 9.79
CA SER A 373 -28.55 21.91 10.43
C SER A 373 -27.17 21.50 9.94
N SER A 374 -26.17 21.47 10.83
CA SER A 374 -24.83 20.99 10.53
C SER A 374 -24.84 19.46 10.40
N GLY A 375 -25.57 18.97 9.40
CA GLY A 375 -25.65 17.57 9.06
C GLY A 375 -24.30 17.10 8.53
N THR A 376 -23.89 15.92 8.94
CA THR A 376 -22.76 15.24 8.30
C THR A 376 -23.35 14.30 7.26
N SER A 377 -22.71 14.15 6.12
CA SER A 377 -23.14 13.22 5.09
C SER A 377 -21.97 12.37 4.66
N MET A 378 -22.26 11.11 4.42
CA MET A 378 -21.31 10.10 3.95
C MET A 378 -21.61 9.85 2.47
N LEU A 379 -20.58 9.96 1.64
CA LEU A 379 -20.63 9.73 0.20
C LEU A 379 -19.74 8.52 -0.10
N PHE A 380 -20.33 7.50 -0.74
CA PHE A 380 -19.62 6.34 -1.25
C PHE A 380 -19.47 6.48 -2.75
N PHE A 381 -18.25 6.44 -3.25
CA PHE A 381 -17.98 6.58 -4.66
C PHE A 381 -16.74 5.80 -5.08
N ARG A 382 -16.71 5.40 -6.34
CA ARG A 382 -15.65 4.60 -6.95
C ARG A 382 -14.90 5.44 -7.97
N VAL A 383 -13.57 5.41 -7.94
CA VAL A 383 -12.69 6.14 -8.87
C VAL A 383 -11.54 5.25 -9.32
N ALA A 384 -11.08 5.39 -10.57
CA ALA A 384 -9.84 4.75 -10.99
C ALA A 384 -8.64 5.32 -10.21
N THR A 385 -7.70 4.47 -9.79
CA THR A 385 -6.57 4.86 -8.93
C THR A 385 -5.73 6.00 -9.53
N ARG A 386 -5.62 6.10 -10.86
CA ARG A 386 -4.89 7.20 -11.52
C ARG A 386 -5.52 8.58 -11.30
N PHE A 387 -6.84 8.64 -11.09
CA PHE A 387 -7.55 9.90 -10.86
C PHE A 387 -7.71 10.21 -9.38
N SER A 388 -7.37 9.27 -8.48
CA SER A 388 -7.36 9.51 -7.03
C SER A 388 -6.13 10.31 -6.56
N PHE A 389 -5.09 10.43 -7.39
CA PHE A 389 -3.93 11.27 -7.07
C PHE A 389 -4.34 12.73 -6.80
N GLY A 390 -4.00 13.21 -5.60
CA GLY A 390 -4.36 14.56 -5.14
C GLY A 390 -5.84 14.76 -4.78
N LEU A 391 -6.70 13.75 -4.91
CA LEU A 391 -8.13 13.83 -4.58
C LEU A 391 -8.34 14.22 -3.11
N LYS A 392 -7.58 13.61 -2.19
CA LYS A 392 -7.64 13.95 -0.76
C LYS A 392 -7.36 15.44 -0.51
N ALA A 393 -6.34 16.01 -1.15
CA ALA A 393 -6.00 17.42 -0.99
C ALA A 393 -7.11 18.33 -1.53
N ALA A 394 -7.64 18.01 -2.72
CA ALA A 394 -8.74 18.76 -3.34
C ALA A 394 -10.02 18.72 -2.49
N LEU A 395 -10.39 17.54 -1.96
CA LEU A 395 -11.55 17.39 -1.08
C LEU A 395 -11.36 18.10 0.28
N MET A 396 -10.16 18.04 0.84
CA MET A 396 -9.81 18.79 2.05
C MET A 396 -9.97 20.29 1.83
N GLU A 397 -9.45 20.83 0.73
CA GLU A 397 -9.61 22.24 0.36
C GLU A 397 -11.08 22.63 0.17
N ALA A 398 -11.83 21.83 -0.60
CA ALA A 398 -13.26 22.05 -0.83
C ALA A 398 -14.09 22.03 0.47
N SER A 399 -13.71 21.19 1.43
CA SER A 399 -14.36 21.05 2.73
C SER A 399 -13.86 22.00 3.83
N LYS A 400 -12.86 22.84 3.54
CA LYS A 400 -12.14 23.65 4.54
C LYS A 400 -11.55 22.80 5.68
N GLY A 401 -11.06 21.60 5.35
CA GLY A 401 -10.40 20.67 6.27
C GLY A 401 -11.34 19.77 7.09
N ALA A 402 -12.65 19.79 6.86
CA ALA A 402 -13.61 18.97 7.61
C ALA A 402 -13.84 17.57 7.01
N ALA A 403 -13.37 17.31 5.79
CA ALA A 403 -13.56 16.02 5.12
C ALA A 403 -12.71 14.90 5.74
N ILE A 404 -13.31 13.74 5.94
CA ILE A 404 -12.63 12.49 6.25
C ILE A 404 -12.80 11.57 5.05
N LEU A 405 -11.69 11.09 4.48
CA LEU A 405 -11.68 10.24 3.31
C LEU A 405 -10.97 8.92 3.63
N ASN A 406 -11.70 7.82 3.51
CA ASN A 406 -11.15 6.47 3.53
C ASN A 406 -11.18 5.88 2.12
N SER A 407 -10.26 4.96 1.83
CA SER A 407 -10.15 4.30 0.54
C SER A 407 -9.85 2.82 0.71
N SER A 408 -10.51 1.97 -0.07
CA SER A 408 -10.23 0.54 -0.20
C SER A 408 -10.06 0.16 -1.68
N PRO A 409 -9.23 -0.84 -2.02
CA PRO A 409 -9.11 -1.32 -3.39
C PRO A 409 -10.39 -2.02 -3.84
N ALA A 410 -10.91 -1.66 -5.02
CA ALA A 410 -12.17 -2.17 -5.58
C ALA A 410 -11.96 -3.18 -6.73
N GLY A 411 -10.71 -3.61 -6.97
CA GLY A 411 -10.35 -4.53 -8.04
C GLY A 411 -9.94 -3.85 -9.35
N LEU A 412 -9.99 -4.60 -10.45
CA LEU A 412 -9.55 -4.17 -11.78
C LEU A 412 -10.76 -4.02 -12.70
N HIS A 413 -10.86 -2.91 -13.41
CA HIS A 413 -11.91 -2.66 -14.40
C HIS A 413 -11.32 -2.13 -15.71
N ALA A 414 -12.10 -2.20 -16.79
CA ALA A 414 -11.70 -1.65 -18.08
C ALA A 414 -11.36 -0.14 -17.97
N LEU A 415 -10.43 0.30 -18.82
CA LEU A 415 -10.03 1.70 -18.88
C LEU A 415 -11.23 2.64 -19.08
N VAL A 416 -11.23 3.77 -18.36
CA VAL A 416 -12.25 4.81 -18.53
C VAL A 416 -12.32 5.27 -20.01
N PRO A 417 -13.49 5.14 -20.69
CA PRO A 417 -13.63 5.55 -22.08
C PRO A 417 -13.38 7.05 -22.28
N GLY A 418 -12.55 7.40 -23.26
CA GLY A 418 -12.23 8.80 -23.60
C GLY A 418 -11.20 9.47 -22.67
N ALA A 419 -10.63 8.74 -21.72
CA ALA A 419 -9.50 9.21 -20.91
C ALA A 419 -8.15 8.80 -21.52
N PRO A 420 -7.07 9.57 -21.31
CA PRO A 420 -5.76 9.28 -21.87
C PRO A 420 -5.21 7.95 -21.34
N VAL A 421 -4.74 7.06 -22.22
CA VAL A 421 -4.23 5.73 -21.80
C VAL A 421 -3.03 5.89 -20.84
N PRO A 422 -3.00 5.12 -19.73
CA PRO A 422 -1.87 5.11 -18.78
C PRO A 422 -0.55 4.87 -19.50
N ARG A 423 0.54 5.49 -19.04
CA ARG A 423 1.82 5.42 -19.76
C ARG A 423 2.32 3.98 -19.85
N ALA A 424 2.15 3.19 -18.79
CA ALA A 424 2.43 1.75 -18.78
C ALA A 424 1.62 0.94 -19.83
N ALA A 425 0.43 1.38 -20.24
CA ALA A 425 -0.43 0.71 -21.23
C ALA A 425 -0.30 1.28 -22.66
N ARG A 426 0.63 2.21 -22.92
CA ARG A 426 0.84 2.79 -24.27
C ARG A 426 1.65 1.89 -25.22
N GLY A 427 2.18 0.77 -24.73
CA GLY A 427 2.87 -0.22 -25.55
C GLY A 427 1.92 -1.16 -26.29
N PRO A 428 2.43 -1.97 -27.25
CA PRO A 428 1.65 -3.08 -27.78
C PRO A 428 1.17 -3.96 -26.62
N PRO A 429 -0.05 -4.55 -26.70
CA PRO A 429 -0.48 -5.51 -25.70
C PRO A 429 0.58 -6.61 -25.58
N PRO A 430 0.81 -7.17 -24.38
CA PRO A 430 1.72 -8.29 -24.21
C PRO A 430 1.20 -9.45 -25.06
N ASN A 431 1.74 -9.58 -26.26
CA ASN A 431 1.19 -10.43 -27.31
C ASN A 431 1.81 -11.82 -27.16
N THR A 432 0.97 -12.86 -27.08
CA THR A 432 1.05 -14.06 -27.94
C THR A 432 2.46 -14.54 -28.35
N VAL A 433 3.41 -14.58 -27.43
CA VAL A 433 4.60 -15.43 -27.56
C VAL A 433 4.10 -16.84 -27.25
N ALA A 434 3.75 -17.57 -28.31
CA ALA A 434 3.58 -19.01 -28.23
C ALA A 434 4.86 -19.59 -27.59
N GLY A 435 4.73 -20.13 -26.37
CA GLY A 435 5.82 -20.79 -25.67
C GLY A 435 6.75 -19.87 -24.89
N GLY A 436 6.21 -19.10 -23.96
CA GLY A 436 6.99 -18.47 -22.90
C GLY A 436 6.01 -17.87 -21.91
N GLY A 437 5.92 -18.45 -20.70
CA GLY A 437 5.15 -17.84 -19.63
C GLY A 437 5.60 -16.40 -19.46
N GLY A 438 4.66 -15.45 -19.57
CA GLY A 438 4.93 -14.05 -19.34
C GLY A 438 5.26 -13.86 -17.86
N GLU A 439 6.51 -14.07 -17.50
CA GLU A 439 7.12 -13.54 -16.29
C GLU A 439 7.08 -12.02 -16.44
N GLY A 440 6.10 -11.42 -15.76
CA GLY A 440 5.99 -9.97 -15.70
C GLY A 440 7.20 -9.43 -14.96
N ILE A 441 7.93 -8.51 -15.61
CA ILE A 441 8.98 -7.64 -15.06
C ILE A 441 9.72 -8.34 -13.91
N ASP A 442 10.77 -9.08 -14.28
CA ASP A 442 11.71 -9.76 -13.40
C ASP A 442 11.69 -9.13 -11.99
N ASP A 443 11.09 -9.89 -11.08
CA ASP A 443 11.17 -9.61 -9.66
C ASP A 443 12.64 -9.40 -9.30
N ILE A 444 12.93 -8.54 -8.33
CA ILE A 444 14.24 -8.54 -7.67
C ILE A 444 14.34 -9.88 -6.91
N ASP A 445 14.71 -10.92 -7.65
CA ASP A 445 15.35 -12.11 -7.12
C ASP A 445 16.72 -11.65 -6.63
N ASP A 446 16.95 -11.74 -5.32
CA ASP A 446 18.24 -11.40 -4.71
C ASP A 446 19.39 -12.29 -5.23
N ASP A 447 19.10 -13.29 -6.06
CA ASP A 447 20.08 -14.19 -6.67
C ASP A 447 20.80 -13.58 -7.90
N ASN A 448 20.35 -12.43 -8.43
CA ASN A 448 21.00 -11.74 -9.57
C ASN A 448 21.51 -10.33 -9.25
N ASP A 449 21.80 -10.08 -7.97
CA ASP A 449 22.24 -8.79 -7.46
C ASP A 449 23.48 -8.23 -8.16
N ASP A 450 24.41 -9.10 -8.55
CA ASP A 450 25.66 -8.71 -9.20
C ASP A 450 25.45 -8.16 -10.62
N ALA A 451 24.49 -8.69 -11.38
CA ALA A 451 24.22 -8.25 -12.74
C ALA A 451 23.49 -6.89 -12.77
N GLU A 452 22.54 -6.71 -11.84
CA GLU A 452 21.84 -5.44 -11.67
C GLU A 452 22.77 -4.35 -11.16
N GLU A 453 23.65 -4.65 -10.20
CA GLU A 453 24.62 -3.69 -9.69
C GLU A 453 25.54 -3.22 -10.83
N GLN A 454 26.00 -4.13 -11.68
CA GLN A 454 26.76 -3.80 -12.88
C GLN A 454 25.98 -2.92 -13.87
N LEU A 455 24.68 -3.18 -14.07
CA LEU A 455 23.82 -2.35 -14.91
C LEU A 455 23.65 -0.93 -14.33
N LEU A 456 23.43 -0.81 -13.02
CA LEU A 456 23.32 0.47 -12.32
C LEU A 456 24.63 1.26 -12.36
N LEU A 457 25.77 0.58 -12.13
CA LEU A 457 27.12 1.15 -12.28
C LEU A 457 27.36 1.61 -13.71
N GLN A 458 26.96 0.83 -14.71
CA GLN A 458 27.07 1.20 -16.12
C GLN A 458 26.21 2.41 -16.46
N GLN A 459 24.95 2.47 -15.99
CA GLN A 459 24.09 3.65 -16.13
C GLN A 459 24.71 4.88 -15.46
N GLN A 460 25.26 4.71 -14.25
CA GLN A 460 25.93 5.79 -13.53
C GLN A 460 27.15 6.30 -14.30
N GLN A 461 27.97 5.42 -14.86
CA GLN A 461 29.12 5.81 -15.69
C GLN A 461 28.69 6.52 -16.98
N GLN A 462 27.62 6.08 -17.65
CA GLN A 462 27.08 6.76 -18.82
C GLN A 462 26.56 8.16 -18.49
N GLN A 463 25.88 8.33 -17.36
CA GLN A 463 25.42 9.63 -16.90
C GLN A 463 26.59 10.57 -16.57
N GLN A 464 27.64 10.06 -15.90
CA GLN A 464 28.86 10.84 -15.63
C GLN A 464 29.62 11.22 -16.91
N GLN A 465 29.61 10.37 -17.94
CA GLN A 465 30.21 10.68 -19.25
C GLN A 465 29.43 11.76 -20.00
N GLN A 466 28.10 11.77 -19.91
CA GLN A 466 27.25 12.83 -20.50
C GLN A 466 27.36 14.17 -19.76
N GLN A 467 27.68 14.15 -18.46
CA GLN A 467 27.90 15.33 -17.63
C GLN A 467 29.35 15.86 -17.66
N ARG A 468 30.27 15.25 -18.43
CA ARG A 468 31.58 15.87 -18.68
C ARG A 468 31.40 17.14 -19.50
N ILE A 469 31.46 18.27 -18.80
CA ILE A 469 31.58 19.61 -19.36
C ILE A 469 32.74 19.60 -20.38
N PRO A 470 32.51 19.94 -21.66
CA PRO A 470 33.61 20.08 -22.61
C PRO A 470 34.53 21.21 -22.15
N LYS A 471 35.85 20.97 -22.16
CA LYS A 471 36.85 21.99 -21.85
C LYS A 471 36.74 23.15 -22.83
N GLU A 472 36.88 24.39 -22.34
CA GLU A 472 36.87 25.62 -23.14
C GLU A 472 37.80 25.50 -24.36
N GLY A 473 37.24 25.57 -25.57
CA GLY A 473 38.02 25.67 -26.81
C GLY A 473 37.44 24.99 -28.05
N GLU A 474 36.52 24.02 -27.92
CA GLU A 474 35.94 23.37 -29.10
C GLU A 474 34.66 24.10 -29.56
N LYS A 475 34.76 24.80 -30.69
CA LYS A 475 33.61 25.35 -31.40
C LYS A 475 32.75 24.20 -31.95
N GLN A 476 31.76 23.78 -31.16
CA GLN A 476 30.69 22.96 -31.69
C GLN A 476 29.67 23.86 -32.38
N GLN A 477 29.57 23.71 -33.70
CA GLN A 477 28.42 24.15 -34.46
C GLN A 477 27.18 23.54 -33.80
N HIS A 478 26.35 24.39 -33.16
CA HIS A 478 25.05 23.96 -32.69
C HIS A 478 24.18 23.63 -33.91
N SER A 479 24.21 22.37 -34.33
CA SER A 479 23.01 21.77 -34.91
C SER A 479 21.97 21.82 -33.82
N SER A 480 20.92 22.63 -34.04
CA SER A 480 19.77 22.79 -33.17
C SER A 480 19.19 21.43 -32.82
N ARG A 481 19.68 20.87 -31.70
CA ARG A 481 19.20 19.60 -31.17
C ARG A 481 17.74 19.84 -30.81
N GLN A 482 16.89 19.14 -31.54
CA GLN A 482 15.45 19.22 -31.43
C GLN A 482 15.05 19.10 -29.96
N VAL A 483 14.58 20.22 -29.40
CA VAL A 483 13.62 20.18 -28.30
C VAL A 483 12.53 19.24 -28.80
N PHE A 484 12.38 18.07 -28.19
CA PHE A 484 11.26 17.18 -28.47
C PHE A 484 9.99 17.95 -28.12
N THR A 485 9.52 18.71 -29.11
CA THR A 485 8.23 19.33 -29.12
C THR A 485 7.30 18.19 -29.50
N VAL A 486 6.89 17.41 -28.51
CA VAL A 486 5.70 16.55 -28.68
C VAL A 486 4.51 17.51 -28.72
N LYS A 487 4.31 18.17 -29.86
CA LYS A 487 3.06 18.86 -30.15
C LYS A 487 2.21 18.00 -31.06
N LYS A 488 1.13 17.54 -30.43
CA LYS A 488 -0.25 17.57 -30.93
C LYS A 488 -0.65 16.45 -31.89
N GLN A 489 -1.14 15.36 -31.30
CA GLN A 489 -2.48 14.80 -31.54
C GLN A 489 -2.89 14.20 -30.18
N ILE A 490 -3.81 14.80 -29.42
CA ILE A 490 -5.26 14.68 -29.53
C ILE A 490 -5.86 15.98 -28.96
N GLU A 491 -6.88 16.55 -29.61
CA GLU A 491 -7.71 17.60 -29.02
C GLU A 491 -8.61 16.97 -27.95
N GLU A 492 -8.03 16.71 -26.78
CA GLU A 492 -8.73 16.33 -25.57
C GLU A 492 -8.83 17.57 -24.67
N LYS A 493 -10.04 17.81 -24.12
CA LYS A 493 -10.37 18.92 -23.21
C LYS A 493 -9.20 19.20 -22.27
N GLN A 494 -8.49 20.31 -22.51
CA GLN A 494 -7.53 20.84 -21.55
C GLN A 494 -8.29 21.28 -20.31
N GLU A 495 -8.36 20.38 -19.33
CA GLU A 495 -8.63 20.79 -17.95
C GLU A 495 -7.60 21.83 -17.56
N LYS A 496 -8.04 22.84 -16.81
CA LYS A 496 -7.30 24.06 -16.48
C LYS A 496 -6.13 23.77 -15.54
N GLN A 497 -5.12 23.05 -15.99
CA GLN A 497 -3.85 22.95 -15.27
C GLN A 497 -3.16 24.31 -15.38
N LYS A 498 -2.93 24.94 -14.23
CA LYS A 498 -2.06 26.11 -14.10
C LYS A 498 -0.65 25.71 -14.54
N GLY A 499 0.05 26.60 -15.26
CA GLY A 499 1.47 26.41 -15.57
C GLY A 499 2.34 26.66 -14.34
N PHE A 500 3.64 26.47 -14.46
CA PHE A 500 4.60 26.73 -13.39
C PHE A 500 5.42 27.99 -13.62
N LEU A 501 5.86 28.61 -12.53
CA LEU A 501 6.92 29.61 -12.52
C LEU A 501 8.26 28.88 -12.35
N VAL A 502 9.22 29.09 -13.24
CA VAL A 502 10.49 28.35 -13.29
C VAL A 502 11.66 29.31 -13.10
N ALA A 503 12.61 29.02 -12.21
CA ALA A 503 13.77 29.88 -12.03
C ALA A 503 14.72 29.84 -13.25
N ILE A 504 15.17 31.01 -13.71
CA ILE A 504 16.13 31.13 -14.82
C ILE A 504 17.58 31.11 -14.32
N GLU A 505 17.82 31.65 -13.14
CA GLU A 505 19.16 31.86 -12.57
C GLU A 505 19.33 31.14 -11.24
N GLN A 506 20.57 30.77 -10.93
CA GLN A 506 20.96 30.22 -9.64
C GLN A 506 21.38 31.34 -8.68
N GLY A 507 20.89 31.29 -7.44
CA GLY A 507 21.21 32.28 -6.42
C GLY A 507 20.22 32.30 -5.27
N LYS A 508 20.28 33.34 -4.43
CA LYS A 508 19.29 33.55 -3.35
C LYS A 508 18.08 34.30 -3.87
N ALA A 509 16.88 33.83 -3.53
CA ALA A 509 15.63 34.48 -3.90
C ALA A 509 15.55 35.89 -3.29
N THR A 510 15.59 36.92 -4.16
CA THR A 510 15.48 38.32 -3.71
C THR A 510 14.01 38.70 -3.51
N VAL A 511 13.74 39.61 -2.57
CA VAL A 511 12.38 40.14 -2.33
C VAL A 511 11.76 40.69 -3.62
N LYS A 512 12.57 41.40 -4.43
CA LYS A 512 12.13 41.96 -5.71
C LYS A 512 11.71 40.88 -6.71
N GLY A 513 12.49 39.79 -6.81
CA GLY A 513 12.17 38.67 -7.69
C GLY A 513 10.86 37.97 -7.29
N ILE A 514 10.66 37.76 -5.99
CA ILE A 514 9.43 37.15 -5.45
C ILE A 514 8.22 38.05 -5.70
N LEU A 515 8.35 39.37 -5.49
CA LEU A 515 7.25 40.30 -5.71
C LEU A 515 6.78 40.31 -7.17
N HIS A 516 7.72 40.28 -8.12
CA HIS A 516 7.42 40.15 -9.54
C HIS A 516 6.79 38.78 -9.88
N ALA A 517 7.26 37.70 -9.26
CA ALA A 517 6.69 36.36 -9.45
C ALA A 517 5.25 36.27 -8.90
N GLN A 518 4.99 36.89 -7.75
CA GLN A 518 3.69 36.91 -7.08
C GLN A 518 2.61 37.67 -7.86
N GLU A 519 2.99 38.70 -8.63
CA GLU A 519 2.06 39.36 -9.56
C GLU A 519 1.52 38.36 -10.60
N ARG A 520 2.33 37.37 -11.00
CA ARG A 520 2.01 36.40 -12.05
C ARG A 520 1.45 35.09 -11.51
N GLY A 521 1.64 34.78 -10.24
CA GLY A 521 1.31 33.48 -9.69
C GLY A 521 1.36 33.38 -8.17
N GLU A 522 1.18 32.18 -7.67
CA GLU A 522 1.42 31.81 -6.28
C GLU A 522 2.86 31.31 -6.17
N VAL A 523 3.64 31.81 -5.21
CA VAL A 523 5.08 31.53 -5.07
C VAL A 523 5.30 30.54 -3.92
N PHE A 524 6.21 29.58 -4.11
CA PHE A 524 6.58 28.57 -3.10
C PHE A 524 7.80 28.94 -2.26
N VAL A 525 8.66 29.81 -2.78
CA VAL A 525 9.93 30.21 -2.15
C VAL A 525 9.79 31.49 -1.34
N SER A 526 10.54 31.56 -0.24
CA SER A 526 10.66 32.72 0.64
C SER A 526 11.92 33.54 0.32
N PRO A 527 11.96 34.84 0.70
CA PRO A 527 13.16 35.65 0.51
C PRO A 527 14.36 35.07 1.25
N GLY A 528 15.46 34.86 0.53
CA GLY A 528 16.70 34.28 1.07
C GLY A 528 16.91 32.80 0.75
N ASP A 529 15.87 32.09 0.28
CA ASP A 529 15.97 30.67 -0.12
C ASP A 529 16.93 30.51 -1.30
N GLU A 530 17.71 29.42 -1.30
CA GLU A 530 18.58 29.08 -2.43
C GLU A 530 17.75 28.46 -3.56
N VAL A 531 17.86 29.04 -4.76
CA VAL A 531 17.19 28.56 -5.98
C VAL A 531 18.22 28.27 -7.06
N TYR A 532 17.88 27.38 -7.98
CA TYR A 532 18.72 27.01 -9.13
C TYR A 532 17.92 27.03 -10.43
N THR A 533 18.62 27.15 -11.56
CA THR A 533 18.01 27.18 -12.89
C THR A 533 17.18 25.91 -13.15
N GLY A 534 15.92 26.08 -13.54
CA GLY A 534 14.98 24.98 -13.77
C GLY A 534 14.15 24.57 -12.55
N MET A 535 14.41 25.14 -11.37
CA MET A 535 13.60 24.89 -10.17
C MET A 535 12.20 25.50 -10.30
N LEU A 536 11.16 24.75 -9.94
CA LEU A 536 9.80 25.27 -9.87
C LEU A 536 9.66 26.15 -8.61
N VAL A 537 9.41 27.44 -8.81
CA VAL A 537 9.32 28.44 -7.74
C VAL A 537 7.90 28.91 -7.46
N GLY A 538 6.91 28.45 -8.24
CA GLY A 538 5.50 28.77 -8.02
C GLY A 538 4.53 28.24 -9.09
N LEU A 539 3.24 28.54 -8.92
CA LEU A 539 2.15 28.26 -9.84
C LEU A 539 1.73 29.52 -10.60
N HIS A 540 1.78 29.48 -11.92
CA HIS A 540 1.37 30.57 -12.80
C HIS A 540 -0.17 30.66 -12.89
N LYS A 541 -0.72 31.88 -13.00
CA LYS A 541 -2.17 32.09 -13.17
C LYS A 541 -2.72 31.58 -14.52
N ARG A 542 -1.85 31.30 -15.49
CA ARG A 542 -2.19 30.84 -16.84
C ARG A 542 -1.62 29.44 -17.08
N PRO A 543 -2.16 28.67 -18.04
CA PRO A 543 -1.77 27.27 -18.26
C PRO A 543 -0.37 27.09 -18.87
N ASN A 544 0.27 28.15 -19.37
CA ASN A 544 1.61 28.06 -19.91
C ASN A 544 2.66 28.21 -18.80
N ASP A 545 3.75 27.46 -18.89
CA ASP A 545 4.90 27.68 -18.01
C ASP A 545 5.55 29.05 -18.32
N LEU A 546 6.10 29.66 -17.28
CA LEU A 546 6.79 30.94 -17.35
C LEU A 546 8.17 30.81 -16.69
N PRO A 547 9.26 30.93 -17.47
CA PRO A 547 10.60 31.12 -16.91
C PRO A 547 10.72 32.50 -16.25
#